data_AF-W2SUG7-F1
#
_entry.id   AF-W2SUG7-F1
#
_cell.length_a   1.000
_cell.length_b   1.000
_cell.length_c   1.000
_cell.angle_alpha   90.00
_cell.angle_beta   90.00
_cell.angle_gamma   90.00
#
_symmetry.space_group_name_H-M   'P 1'
#
loop_
_entity.id
_entity.type
_entity.pdbx_description
1 polymer ?
#
loop_
_entity_poly.entity_id
_entity_poly.type
_entity_poly.pdbx_seq_one_letter_code
_entity_poly.pdbx_strand_id
1 'polypeptide(L)'
;MQFIEGLLPETIYRILKPGGSWLNVGPLTYHYEDMIDEMSIELPYEEVIRIVRLTGFEIVNESKIISYYTINRLSMLQNQYTCAFFEAVKPMKPS
;
A
#
# COMPACT_ATOMS: atom_id res chain seq x y z
N MET A 1 2.00 -3.12 4.16
CA MET A 1 2.59 -3.24 2.82
C MET A 1 3.86 -2.42 2.83
N GLN A 2 5.02 -3.04 2.75
CA GLN A 2 6.26 -2.27 2.66
C GLN A 2 6.45 -1.84 1.21
N PHE A 3 6.56 -0.53 0.98
CA PHE A 3 7.10 0.00 -0.27
C PHE A 3 8.61 -0.18 -0.25
N ILE A 4 9.07 -1.43 -0.38
CA ILE A 4 10.50 -1.72 -0.47
C ILE A 4 10.95 -1.25 -1.86
N GLU A 5 11.92 -0.34 -1.89
CA GLU A 5 12.67 0.11 -3.08
C GLU A 5 11.92 0.92 -4.16
N GLY A 6 10.68 1.35 -3.94
CA GLY A 6 9.97 2.24 -4.89
C GLY A 6 9.50 1.59 -6.20
N LEU A 7 9.92 0.35 -6.49
CA LEU A 7 9.58 -0.38 -7.73
C LEU A 7 8.24 -1.15 -7.67
N LEU A 8 7.60 -1.20 -6.50
CA LEU A 8 6.40 -2.01 -6.29
C LEU A 8 5.23 -1.58 -7.20
N PRO A 9 4.84 -0.29 -7.30
CA PRO A 9 3.77 0.13 -8.19
C PRO A 9 4.05 -0.21 -9.66
N GLU A 10 5.28 0.01 -10.13
CA GLU A 10 5.69 -0.27 -11.52
C GLU A 10 5.61 -1.77 -11.83
N THR A 11 6.02 -2.61 -10.88
CA THR A 11 5.96 -4.06 -11.02
C THR A 11 4.52 -4.55 -11.06
N ILE A 12 3.65 -4.06 -10.17
CA ILE A 12 2.22 -4.39 -10.17
C ILE A 12 1.57 -3.92 -11.49
N TYR A 13 1.89 -2.71 -11.94
CA TYR A 13 1.37 -2.17 -13.20
C TYR A 13 1.79 -3.01 -14.40
N ARG A 14 3.04 -3.47 -14.44
CA ARG A 14 3.59 -4.32 -15.51
C ARG A 14 2.88 -5.67 -15.60
N ILE A 15 2.60 -6.31 -14.46
CA ILE A 15 1.99 -7.65 -14.44
C ILE A 15 0.46 -7.64 -14.61
N LEU A 16 -0.21 -6.54 -14.27
CA LEU A 16 -1.65 -6.43 -14.44
C LEU A 16 -2.03 -6.31 -15.92
N LYS A 17 -3.07 -7.04 -16.31
CA LYS A 17 -3.73 -6.85 -17.61
C LYS A 17 -4.43 -5.48 -17.63
N PRO A 18 -4.62 -4.86 -18.82
CA PRO A 18 -5.50 -3.70 -18.95
C PRO A 18 -6.87 -3.98 -18.33
N GLY A 19 -7.40 -3.03 -17.54
CA GLY A 19 -8.62 -3.19 -16.75
C GLY A 19 -8.45 -3.95 -15.43
N GLY A 20 -7.26 -4.43 -15.09
CA GLY A 20 -7.00 -5.14 -13.83
C GLY A 20 -6.94 -4.21 -12.63
N SER A 21 -7.50 -4.66 -11.49
CA SER A 21 -7.48 -3.93 -10.21
C SER A 21 -6.33 -4.39 -9.31
N TRP A 22 -5.74 -3.43 -8.63
CA TRP A 22 -4.87 -3.60 -7.48
C TRP A 22 -5.59 -3.08 -6.23
N LEU A 23 -5.81 -3.98 -5.28
CA LEU A 23 -6.36 -3.65 -3.97
C LEU A 23 -5.24 -3.62 -2.93
N ASN A 24 -5.19 -2.57 -2.13
CA ASN A 24 -4.32 -2.47 -0.97
C ASN A 24 -5.17 -2.35 0.30
N VAL A 25 -4.82 -3.11 1.33
CA VAL A 25 -5.28 -2.88 2.71
C VAL A 25 -4.07 -3.08 3.62
N GLY A 26 -3.68 -2.05 4.35
CA GLY A 26 -2.72 -2.24 5.43
C GLY A 26 -2.23 -0.96 6.07
N PRO A 27 -1.55 -1.07 7.21
CA PRO A 27 -0.80 0.05 7.74
C PRO A 27 0.42 0.34 6.85
N LEU A 28 0.85 1.61 6.86
CA LEU A 28 2.13 2.05 6.31
C LEU A 28 3.25 1.88 7.35
N THR A 29 3.34 0.71 7.97
CA THR A 29 4.43 0.37 8.90
C THR A 29 5.54 -0.31 8.11
N TYR A 30 6.71 0.31 8.06
CA TYR A 30 7.87 -0.18 7.31
C TYR A 30 8.71 -1.09 8.24
N HIS A 31 8.83 -2.39 7.92
CA HIS A 31 9.49 -3.37 8.82
C HIS A 31 11.01 -3.21 8.99
N TYR A 32 11.67 -2.27 8.33
CA TYR A 32 13.14 -2.09 8.38
C TYR A 32 13.59 -0.85 9.16
N GLU A 33 12.71 -0.29 10.00
CA GLU A 33 12.95 0.88 10.85
C GLU A 33 14.26 0.76 11.69
N ASP A 34 14.66 -0.46 12.07
CA ASP A 34 15.81 -0.71 12.96
C ASP A 34 17.05 -1.32 12.27
N MET A 35 17.02 -1.54 10.95
CA MET A 35 18.12 -2.22 10.22
C MET A 35 18.97 -1.19 9.47
N ILE A 36 20.12 -0.85 10.03
CA ILE A 36 21.08 0.18 9.54
C ILE A 36 21.52 -0.01 8.07
N ASP A 37 21.35 -1.21 7.52
CA ASP A 37 21.85 -1.60 6.19
C ASP A 37 20.74 -1.73 5.11
N GLU A 38 19.46 -1.49 5.43
CA GLU A 38 18.36 -1.53 4.46
C GLU A 38 17.69 -0.16 4.30
N MET A 39 17.59 0.33 3.05
CA MET A 39 17.00 1.62 2.73
C MET A 39 15.47 1.58 2.87
N SER A 40 14.95 1.97 4.03
CA SER A 40 13.52 2.19 4.26
C SER A 40 13.14 3.63 3.87
N ILE A 41 12.44 3.83 2.76
CA ILE A 41 11.87 5.14 2.41
C ILE A 41 10.46 5.22 2.99
N GLU A 42 10.30 5.99 4.06
CA GLU A 42 8.99 6.25 4.64
C GLU A 42 8.27 7.33 3.85
N LEU A 43 7.31 6.92 3.02
CA LEU A 43 6.43 7.85 2.34
C LEU A 43 5.13 8.04 3.11
N PRO A 44 4.67 9.29 3.30
CA PRO A 44 3.31 9.52 3.76
C PRO A 44 2.33 8.96 2.72
N TYR A 45 1.13 8.62 3.18
CA TYR A 45 0.10 8.01 2.33
C TYR A 45 -0.19 8.83 1.05
N GLU A 46 -0.18 10.16 1.16
CA GLU A 46 -0.40 11.07 0.03
C GLU A 46 0.65 10.90 -1.07
N GLU A 47 1.92 10.70 -0.68
CA GLU A 47 3.01 10.45 -1.61
C GLU A 47 2.91 9.06 -2.24
N VAL A 48 2.49 8.06 -1.46
CA VAL A 48 2.18 6.73 -2.00
C VAL A 48 1.14 6.83 -3.11
N ILE A 49 0.00 7.47 -2.85
CA ILE A 49 -1.06 7.64 -3.86
C ILE A 49 -0.58 8.44 -5.06
N ARG A 50 0.25 9.47 -4.84
CA ARG A 50 0.87 10.24 -5.93
C ARG A 50 1.70 9.35 -6.84
N ILE A 51 2.54 8.47 -6.29
CA ILE A 51 3.35 7.52 -7.08
C ILE A 51 2.47 6.51 -7.82
N VAL A 52 1.42 5.98 -7.17
CA VAL A 52 0.49 5.05 -7.82
C VAL A 52 -0.17 5.70 -9.04
N ARG A 53 -0.60 6.96 -8.92
CA ARG A 53 -1.14 7.75 -10.05
C ARG A 53 -0.09 8.01 -11.12
N LEU A 54 1.13 8.41 -10.75
CA LEU A 54 2.22 8.66 -11.69
C LEU A 54 2.64 7.39 -12.46
N THR A 55 2.45 6.22 -11.86
CA THR A 55 2.67 4.92 -12.51
C THR A 55 1.66 4.65 -13.64
N GLY A 56 0.52 5.33 -13.63
CA GLY A 56 -0.55 5.20 -14.63
C GLY A 56 -1.80 4.48 -14.13
N PHE A 57 -1.92 4.21 -12.83
CA PHE A 57 -3.17 3.69 -12.26
C PHE A 57 -4.20 4.81 -12.04
N GLU A 58 -5.47 4.46 -12.23
CA GLU A 58 -6.61 5.26 -11.81
C GLU A 58 -7.05 4.82 -10.41
N ILE A 59 -7.08 5.75 -9.45
CA ILE A 59 -7.59 5.44 -8.12
C ILE A 59 -9.11 5.56 -8.13
N VAL A 60 -9.79 4.43 -7.89
CA VAL A 60 -11.26 4.32 -7.96
C VAL A 60 -11.90 4.43 -6.58
N ASN A 61 -11.20 3.99 -5.54
CA ASN A 61 -11.69 4.05 -4.17
C ASN A 61 -10.53 4.26 -3.20
N GLU A 62 -10.74 5.08 -2.17
CA GLU A 62 -9.80 5.33 -1.08
C GLU A 62 -10.56 5.43 0.23
N SER A 63 -10.10 4.74 1.27
CA SER A 63 -10.65 4.90 2.63
C SER A 63 -9.63 4.53 3.69
N LYS A 64 -9.97 4.83 4.95
CA LYS A 64 -9.22 4.36 6.12
C LYS A 64 -10.04 3.27 6.81
N ILE A 65 -9.42 2.12 7.07
CA ILE A 65 -10.05 0.96 7.69
C ILE A 65 -9.34 0.65 9.00
N ILE A 66 -10.10 0.50 10.09
CA ILE A 66 -9.54 0.02 11.35
C ILE A 66 -9.37 -1.49 11.26
N SER A 67 -8.16 -1.97 11.54
CA SER A 67 -7.85 -3.40 11.57
C SER A 67 -6.92 -3.76 12.73
N TYR A 68 -6.81 -5.04 13.00
CA TYR A 68 -6.02 -5.61 14.08
C TYR A 68 -5.04 -6.62 13.50
N TYR A 69 -3.84 -6.72 14.06
CA TYR A 69 -2.85 -7.72 13.66
C TYR A 69 -2.55 -8.65 14.83
N THR A 70 -2.69 -9.97 14.60
CA THR A 70 -2.35 -11.04 15.55
C THR A 70 -2.82 -10.80 16.99
N ILE A 71 -4.08 -10.37 17.18
CA ILE A 71 -4.59 -10.07 18.51
C ILE A 71 -4.96 -11.32 19.30
N ASN A 72 -4.54 -11.35 20.57
CA ASN A 72 -5.18 -12.18 21.58
C ASN A 72 -6.39 -11.41 22.15
N ARG A 73 -7.61 -11.85 21.83
CA ARG A 73 -8.84 -11.17 22.27
C ARG A 73 -9.05 -11.15 23.78
N LEU A 74 -8.37 -12.03 24.52
CA LEU A 74 -8.41 -12.09 25.99
C LEU A 74 -7.35 -11.19 26.64
N SER A 75 -6.39 -10.69 25.86
CA SER A 75 -5.34 -9.79 26.34
C SER A 75 -5.88 -8.37 26.50
N MET A 76 -5.45 -7.69 27.56
CA MET A 76 -5.64 -6.25 27.71
C MET A 76 -4.80 -5.44 26.71
N LEU A 77 -3.70 -6.01 26.22
CA LEU A 77 -2.87 -5.40 25.17
C LEU A 77 -3.36 -5.86 23.79
N GLN A 78 -3.78 -4.92 22.95
CA GLN A 78 -4.26 -5.15 21.58
C GLN A 78 -3.65 -4.12 20.64
N ASN A 79 -3.03 -4.58 19.55
CA ASN A 79 -2.48 -3.71 18.53
C ASN A 79 -3.55 -3.41 17.47
N GLN A 80 -4.00 -2.16 17.46
CA GLN A 80 -4.96 -1.63 16.49
C GLN A 80 -4.25 -0.72 15.50
N TYR A 81 -4.60 -0.84 14.22
CA TYR A 81 -4.04 -0.05 13.14
C TYR A 81 -5.14 0.67 12.37
N THR A 82 -4.87 1.92 12.00
CA THR A 82 -5.64 2.63 10.98
C THR A 82 -4.98 2.38 9.64
N CYS A 83 -5.52 1.43 8.88
CA CYS A 83 -4.98 1.00 7.60
C CYS A 83 -5.45 1.93 6.48
N ALA A 84 -4.55 2.20 5.53
CA ALA A 84 -4.95 2.74 4.25
C ALA A 84 -5.59 1.62 3.42
N PHE A 85 -6.70 1.96 2.76
CA PHE A 85 -7.31 1.14 1.73
C PHE A 85 -7.38 1.94 0.44
N PHE A 86 -6.99 1.32 -0.67
CA PHE A 86 -7.31 1.83 -1.99
C PHE A 86 -7.57 0.72 -2.99
N GLU A 87 -8.38 1.07 -3.99
CA GLU A 87 -8.52 0.35 -5.25
C GLU A 87 -7.92 1.19 -6.38
N ALA A 88 -6.93 0.62 -7.05
CA ALA A 88 -6.23 1.22 -8.18
C ALA A 88 -6.44 0.36 -9.43
N VAL A 89 -6.92 0.93 -10.52
CA VAL A 89 -7.23 0.20 -11.77
C VAL A 89 -6.26 0.59 -12.86
N LYS A 90 -5.71 -0.41 -13.56
CA LYS A 90 -4.94 -0.18 -14.78
C LYS A 90 -5.92 0.15 -15.92
N PRO A 91 -5.79 1.29 -16.63
CA PRO A 91 -6.72 1.65 -17.69
C PRO A 91 -6.85 0.60 -18.80
N MET A 92 -8.02 0.52 -19.42
CA MET A 92 -8.28 -0.40 -20.54
C MET A 92 -7.52 -0.02 -21.81
N LYS A 93 -7.26 1.27 -22.00
CA LYS A 93 -6.48 1.80 -23.11
C LYS A 93 -5.20 2.41 -22.51
N PRO A 94 -4.00 1.99 -22.96
CA PRO A 94 -2.80 2.76 -22.64
C PRO A 94 -2.97 4.16 -23.23
N SER A 95 -2.82 5.18 -22.39
CA SER A 95 -2.76 6.60 -22.79
C SER A 95 -1.51 6.92 -23.58
#